data_AF-A0AA39JX94-F1
#
_entry.id   AF-A0AA39JX94-F1
#
_cell.length_a   1.000
_cell.length_b   1.000
_cell.length_c   1.000
_cell.angle_alpha   90.00
_cell.angle_beta   90.00
_cell.angle_gamma   90.00
#
_symmetry.space_group_name_H-M   'P 1'
#
loop_
_entity.id
_entity.type
_entity.pdbx_description
1 polymer ?
#
loop_
_entity_poly.entity_id
_entity_poly.type
_entity_poly.pdbx_seq_one_letter_code
_entity_poly.pdbx_strand_id
1 'polypeptide(L)'
;MGKVKIDELPVPMTRHRSTTFVLDATDATPSFRITSDTDKSYKYQYSNIYFTRLSELRKPIEERALKRWANVDGKPRLVRRVLEVIKSQLCYIVGTVYMDMPLKPNVLEDIARDHSIPPPPPPPKYYSSEDSILLEDESGRIKLVGDRVKAAGLVTGVVVGALGVETPNGEFEVVDLCYPGLAPQSSEDEDMMDLDGADEWIAVVSGLSIGSPSSPDVSLQMLVEYLTGEEAVLKTRDQQRAISRLVIAGNSLAAVVIPSKGSPLPKGMRRNR
;
A
#
# COMPACT_ATOMS: atom_id res chain seq x y z
N MET A 1 -27.84 -49.51 38.03
CA MET A 1 -27.23 -48.46 37.17
C MET A 1 -27.13 -47.17 37.97
N GLY A 2 -25.92 -46.75 38.36
CA GLY A 2 -25.70 -45.44 38.99
C GLY A 2 -25.90 -44.33 37.96
N LYS A 3 -26.73 -43.34 38.28
CA LYS A 3 -26.88 -42.13 37.47
C LYS A 3 -25.57 -41.33 37.57
N VAL A 4 -24.82 -41.25 36.48
CA VAL A 4 -23.68 -40.35 36.36
C VAL A 4 -24.24 -38.93 36.44
N LYS A 5 -23.93 -38.21 37.53
CA LYS A 5 -24.15 -36.76 37.59
C LYS A 5 -23.13 -36.12 36.65
N ILE A 6 -23.64 -35.51 35.59
CA ILE A 6 -22.84 -34.63 34.75
C ILE A 6 -22.80 -33.30 35.51
N ASP A 7 -21.65 -32.96 36.06
CA ASP A 7 -21.47 -31.65 36.69
C ASP A 7 -21.60 -30.57 35.60
N GLU A 8 -22.54 -29.64 35.78
CA GLU A 8 -22.69 -28.50 34.88
C GLU A 8 -21.43 -27.63 34.94
N LEU A 9 -20.82 -27.39 33.77
CA LEU A 9 -19.68 -26.49 33.65
C LEU A 9 -20.14 -25.06 34.05
N PRO A 10 -19.47 -24.40 35.00
CA PRO A 10 -19.84 -23.06 35.40
C PRO A 10 -19.63 -22.09 34.23
N VAL A 11 -20.74 -21.59 33.68
CA VAL A 11 -20.72 -20.50 32.71
C VAL A 11 -20.57 -19.20 33.50
N PRO A 12 -19.48 -18.42 33.32
CA PRO A 12 -19.34 -17.14 33.99
C PRO A 12 -20.49 -16.21 33.62
N MET A 13 -21.18 -15.65 34.61
CA MET A 13 -22.39 -14.84 34.40
C MET A 13 -22.13 -13.51 33.69
N THR A 14 -20.88 -13.05 33.64
CA THR A 14 -20.49 -11.83 32.91
C THR A 14 -19.21 -12.07 32.11
N ARG A 15 -19.34 -12.02 30.78
CA ARG A 15 -18.19 -11.91 29.87
C ARG A 15 -17.96 -10.42 29.63
N HIS A 16 -16.99 -9.83 30.33
CA HIS A 16 -16.57 -8.46 30.04
C HIS A 16 -15.52 -8.50 28.93
N ARG A 17 -15.84 -7.93 27.76
CA ARG A 17 -14.87 -7.58 26.74
C ARG A 17 -14.59 -6.09 26.89
N SER A 18 -13.34 -5.66 26.73
CA SER A 18 -12.97 -4.25 26.79
C SER A 18 -13.83 -3.43 25.82
N THR A 19 -14.40 -2.31 26.26
CA THR A 19 -15.16 -1.40 25.40
C THR A 19 -14.20 -0.66 24.47
N THR A 20 -14.55 -0.50 23.19
CA THR A 20 -13.78 0.34 22.26
C THR A 20 -14.47 1.66 22.02
N PHE A 21 -13.64 2.70 21.97
CA PHE A 21 -14.02 4.02 21.52
C PHE A 21 -13.33 4.27 20.18
N VAL A 22 -14.09 4.77 19.20
CA VAL A 22 -13.50 5.30 17.97
C VAL A 22 -13.06 6.72 18.31
N LEU A 23 -11.77 6.98 18.19
CA LEU A 23 -11.22 8.33 18.36
C LEU A 23 -11.62 9.19 17.17
N ASP A 24 -11.89 10.46 17.43
CA ASP A 24 -12.12 11.43 16.37
C ASP A 24 -10.82 11.70 15.58
N ALA A 25 -10.97 12.11 14.33
CA ALA A 25 -9.83 12.48 13.49
C ALA A 25 -9.13 13.72 14.05
N THR A 26 -7.80 13.73 13.98
CA THR A 26 -6.96 14.87 14.37
C THR A 26 -6.20 15.41 13.16
N ASP A 27 -5.51 16.54 13.30
CA ASP A 27 -4.62 17.05 12.24
C ASP A 27 -3.47 16.08 11.92
N ALA A 28 -3.03 15.29 12.91
CA ALA A 28 -2.01 14.25 12.73
C ALA A 28 -2.58 12.96 12.11
N THR A 29 -3.88 12.71 12.28
CA THR A 29 -4.60 11.54 11.77
C THR A 29 -5.87 11.98 11.01
N PRO A 30 -5.72 12.71 9.90
CA PRO A 30 -6.86 13.25 9.19
C PRO A 30 -7.73 12.13 8.62
N SER A 31 -9.04 12.36 8.60
CA SER A 31 -10.00 11.39 8.09
C SER A 31 -9.91 11.27 6.56
N PHE A 32 -9.96 10.04 6.05
CA PHE A 32 -10.13 9.78 4.62
C PHE A 32 -11.59 9.99 4.14
N ARG A 33 -12.50 10.45 5.02
CA ARG A 33 -13.91 10.67 4.64
C ARG A 33 -14.04 11.90 3.75
N ILE A 34 -14.65 11.70 2.58
CA ILE A 34 -15.09 12.79 1.69
C ILE A 34 -16.60 12.94 1.88
N THR A 35 -17.02 13.88 2.74
CA THR A 35 -18.38 13.91 3.30
C THR A 35 -19.37 14.80 2.56
N SER A 36 -18.95 15.89 1.92
CA SER A 36 -19.88 16.80 1.25
C SER A 36 -19.88 16.65 -0.28
N ASP A 37 -21.02 16.90 -0.91
CA ASP A 37 -21.12 16.95 -2.38
C ASP A 37 -20.33 18.14 -2.97
N THR A 38 -20.05 19.16 -2.15
CA THR A 38 -19.14 20.26 -2.50
C THR A 38 -17.66 19.83 -2.51
N ASP A 39 -17.26 18.87 -1.67
CA ASP A 39 -15.91 18.31 -1.63
C ASP A 39 -15.68 17.25 -2.72
N LYS A 40 -16.75 16.74 -3.34
CA LYS A 40 -16.72 15.74 -4.43
C LYS A 40 -16.74 16.39 -5.81
N SER A 41 -15.74 17.21 -6.11
CA SER A 41 -15.56 17.82 -7.43
C SER A 41 -14.64 16.99 -8.33
N TYR A 42 -15.12 16.62 -9.52
CA TYR A 42 -14.35 15.90 -10.55
C TYR A 42 -13.84 16.81 -11.68
N LYS A 43 -13.87 18.13 -11.47
CA LYS A 43 -13.48 19.12 -12.49
C LYS A 43 -11.96 19.35 -12.57
N TYR A 44 -11.20 18.89 -11.57
CA TYR A 44 -9.77 19.15 -11.45
C TYR A 44 -8.93 18.11 -12.19
N GLN A 45 -7.76 18.54 -12.67
CA GLN A 45 -6.76 17.65 -13.25
C GLN A 45 -5.90 16.99 -12.17
N TYR A 46 -5.34 15.81 -12.47
CA TYR A 46 -4.51 15.04 -11.54
C TYR A 46 -3.13 15.66 -11.24
N SER A 47 -2.69 16.67 -12.00
CA SER A 47 -1.39 17.34 -11.83
C SER A 47 -1.21 17.92 -10.42
N ASN A 48 -2.28 18.45 -9.83
CA ASN A 48 -2.24 19.05 -8.50
C ASN A 48 -1.80 18.05 -7.42
N ILE A 49 -2.15 16.77 -7.56
CA ILE A 49 -1.73 15.72 -6.60
C ILE A 49 -0.22 15.56 -6.59
N TYR A 50 0.41 15.58 -7.77
CA TYR A 50 1.86 15.44 -7.91
C TYR A 50 2.59 16.70 -7.45
N PHE A 51 2.06 17.88 -7.78
CA PHE A 51 2.62 19.15 -7.33
C PHE A 51 2.62 19.26 -5.79
N THR A 52 1.47 19.01 -5.16
CA THR A 52 1.36 19.03 -3.69
C THR A 52 2.29 17.99 -3.07
N ARG A 53 2.32 16.75 -3.58
CA ARG A 53 3.20 15.71 -3.06
C ARG A 53 4.68 16.09 -3.12
N LEU A 54 5.13 16.62 -4.25
CA LEU A 54 6.50 17.08 -4.41
C LEU A 54 6.80 18.23 -3.44
N SER A 55 5.92 19.23 -3.36
CA SER A 55 6.06 20.38 -2.46
C SER A 55 6.20 19.96 -0.99
N GLU A 56 5.32 19.08 -0.50
CA GLU A 56 5.32 18.61 0.89
C GLU A 56 6.56 17.75 1.23
N LEU A 57 6.97 16.87 0.31
CA LEU A 57 8.08 15.94 0.55
C LEU A 57 9.47 16.52 0.22
N ARG A 58 9.53 17.63 -0.50
CA ARG A 58 10.81 18.21 -0.92
C ARG A 58 11.67 18.63 0.26
N LYS A 59 11.12 19.40 1.20
CA LYS A 59 11.84 19.88 2.37
C LYS A 59 12.48 18.76 3.21
N PRO A 60 11.74 17.72 3.66
CA PRO A 60 12.35 16.65 4.45
C PRO A 60 13.39 15.87 3.65
N ILE A 61 13.23 15.72 2.33
CA ILE A 61 14.25 15.10 1.47
C ILE A 61 15.51 15.95 1.41
N GLU A 62 15.40 17.26 1.17
CA GLU A 62 16.55 18.17 1.08
C GLU A 62 17.35 18.22 2.40
N GLU A 63 16.66 18.31 3.55
CA GLU A 63 17.31 18.29 4.86
C GLU A 63 18.06 16.99 5.12
N ARG A 64 17.49 15.84 4.73
CA ARG A 64 18.11 14.53 4.88
C ARG A 64 19.26 14.33 3.89
N ALA A 65 19.08 14.76 2.64
CA ALA A 65 20.11 14.74 1.61
C ALA A 65 21.33 15.55 2.01
N LEU A 66 21.12 16.76 2.55
CA LEU A 66 22.18 17.62 3.05
C LEU A 66 23.01 16.92 4.13
N LYS A 67 22.36 16.27 5.11
CA LYS A 67 23.04 15.50 6.16
C LYS A 67 23.74 14.26 5.61
N ARG A 68 23.07 13.53 4.72
CA ARG A 68 23.54 12.25 4.16
C ARG A 68 24.76 12.43 3.27
N TRP A 69 24.81 13.52 2.50
CA TRP A 69 25.87 13.77 1.52
C TRP A 69 26.85 14.87 1.95
N ALA A 70 26.80 15.31 3.21
CA ALA A 70 27.67 16.36 3.76
C ALA A 70 29.17 16.08 3.58
N ASN A 71 29.55 14.80 3.73
CA ASN A 71 30.96 14.35 3.72
C ASN A 71 31.34 13.65 2.41
N VAL A 72 30.52 13.79 1.36
CA VAL A 72 30.84 13.22 0.04
C VAL A 72 31.86 14.12 -0.66
N ASP A 73 32.94 13.51 -1.16
CA ASP A 73 33.95 14.19 -1.96
C ASP A 73 33.31 14.87 -3.18
N GLY A 74 33.78 16.07 -3.51
CA GLY A 74 33.17 16.91 -4.56
C GLY A 74 32.08 17.86 -4.07
N LYS A 75 31.68 17.80 -2.78
CA LYS A 75 30.74 18.74 -2.13
C LYS A 75 29.49 18.97 -3.00
N PRO A 76 28.69 17.92 -3.23
CA PRO A 76 27.59 17.99 -4.17
C PRO A 76 26.59 19.06 -3.73
N ARG A 77 26.09 19.83 -4.70
CA ARG A 77 25.12 20.90 -4.45
C ARG A 77 23.73 20.45 -4.87
N LEU A 78 22.73 20.97 -4.17
CA LEU A 78 21.35 20.88 -4.60
C LEU A 78 21.19 21.69 -5.89
N VAL A 79 20.75 21.03 -6.95
CA VAL A 79 20.23 21.69 -8.15
C VAL A 79 18.71 21.74 -8.01
N ARG A 80 18.14 22.94 -8.12
CA ARG A 80 16.72 23.17 -7.81
C ARG A 80 15.81 22.55 -8.85
N ARG A 81 16.15 22.70 -10.13
CA ARG A 81 15.38 22.19 -11.26
C ARG A 81 16.12 21.04 -11.95
N VAL A 82 15.47 19.92 -12.22
CA VAL A 82 16.15 18.73 -12.81
C VAL A 82 16.77 19.00 -14.18
N LEU A 83 16.22 19.95 -14.95
CA LEU A 83 16.79 20.35 -16.24
C LEU A 83 17.97 21.35 -16.14
N GLU A 84 18.30 21.84 -14.94
CA GLU A 84 19.46 22.72 -14.69
C GLU A 84 20.72 21.95 -14.28
N VAL A 85 20.69 20.62 -14.34
CA VAL A 85 21.87 19.81 -14.06
C VAL A 85 22.97 20.17 -15.05
N ILE A 86 24.20 20.28 -14.55
CA ILE A 86 25.38 20.63 -15.32
C ILE A 86 26.19 19.36 -15.58
N LYS A 87 26.56 19.15 -16.85
CA LYS A 87 27.39 18.03 -17.30
C LYS A 87 28.64 17.85 -16.46
N SER A 88 28.92 16.59 -16.11
CA SER A 88 30.12 16.18 -15.37
C SER A 88 30.28 16.83 -14.00
N GLN A 89 29.24 17.46 -13.44
CA GLN A 89 29.23 18.01 -12.10
C GLN A 89 28.47 17.09 -11.15
N LEU A 90 29.10 16.71 -10.04
CA LEU A 90 28.43 15.97 -8.97
C LEU A 90 27.42 16.89 -8.28
N CYS A 91 26.15 16.51 -8.33
CA CYS A 91 25.06 17.25 -7.72
C CYS A 91 23.97 16.31 -7.22
N TYR A 92 23.00 16.86 -6.52
CA TYR A 92 21.77 16.14 -6.25
C TYR A 92 20.53 16.95 -6.62
N ILE A 93 19.51 16.23 -7.04
CA ILE A 93 18.22 16.73 -7.49
C ILE A 93 17.11 16.04 -6.72
N VAL A 94 15.95 16.71 -6.57
CA VAL A 94 14.77 16.16 -5.93
C VAL A 94 13.62 16.22 -6.92
N GLY A 95 12.91 15.11 -7.07
CA GLY A 95 11.77 15.04 -7.98
C GLY A 95 10.90 13.81 -7.75
N THR A 96 9.88 13.69 -8.59
CA THR A 96 8.93 12.58 -8.59
C THR A 96 9.34 11.56 -9.63
N VAL A 97 9.45 10.29 -9.24
CA VAL A 97 9.73 9.20 -10.16
C VAL A 97 8.56 9.02 -11.12
N TYR A 98 8.88 8.87 -12.40
CA TYR A 98 7.97 8.43 -13.44
C TYR A 98 8.57 7.21 -14.15
N MET A 99 7.88 6.08 -14.08
CA MET A 99 8.22 4.87 -14.82
C MET A 99 7.54 4.93 -16.20
N ASP A 100 8.34 4.98 -17.25
CA ASP A 100 7.89 4.78 -18.63
C ASP A 100 8.02 3.28 -18.95
N MET A 101 6.87 2.62 -19.13
CA MET A 101 6.76 1.16 -19.12
C MET A 101 6.00 0.70 -20.37
N PRO A 102 6.66 0.04 -21.34
CA PRO A 102 6.04 -0.38 -22.60
C PRO A 102 4.85 -1.32 -22.45
N LEU A 103 4.84 -2.15 -21.39
CA LEU A 103 3.75 -3.09 -21.13
C LEU A 103 2.57 -2.45 -20.39
N LYS A 104 2.66 -1.19 -19.96
CA LYS A 104 1.58 -0.50 -19.26
C LYS A 104 0.42 -0.26 -20.23
N PRO A 105 -0.83 -0.61 -19.86
CA PRO A 105 -1.98 -0.42 -20.74
C PRO A 105 -2.18 1.05 -21.11
N ASN A 106 -2.48 1.29 -22.38
CA ASN A 106 -2.74 2.60 -22.94
C ASN A 106 -4.19 2.71 -23.38
N VAL A 107 -4.96 3.55 -22.67
CA VAL A 107 -6.39 3.75 -22.95
C VAL A 107 -6.63 4.25 -24.38
N LEU A 108 -5.72 5.05 -24.94
CA LEU A 108 -5.87 5.56 -26.31
C LEU A 108 -5.70 4.46 -27.36
N GLU A 109 -4.77 3.53 -27.13
CA GLU A 109 -4.59 2.36 -28.00
C GLU A 109 -5.77 1.40 -27.90
N ASP A 110 -6.36 1.26 -26.71
CA ASP A 110 -7.57 0.45 -26.52
C ASP A 110 -8.80 1.05 -27.23
N ILE A 111 -8.93 2.39 -27.26
CA ILE A 111 -9.99 3.07 -28.02
C ILE A 111 -9.77 2.96 -29.53
N ALA A 112 -8.52 2.99 -29.99
CA ALA A 112 -8.19 2.88 -31.41
C ALA A 112 -8.34 1.45 -31.97
N ARG A 113 -8.42 0.44 -31.09
CA ARG A 113 -8.53 -0.97 -31.48
C ARG A 113 -9.91 -1.30 -32.02
N ASP A 114 -9.96 -2.17 -33.02
CA ASP A 114 -11.21 -2.76 -33.49
C ASP A 114 -11.82 -3.64 -32.38
N HIS A 115 -12.99 -3.23 -31.87
CA HIS A 115 -13.75 -3.96 -30.86
C HIS A 115 -14.28 -5.32 -31.32
N SER A 116 -14.13 -5.67 -32.60
CA SER A 116 -14.44 -7.00 -33.12
C SER A 116 -13.45 -8.08 -32.65
N ILE A 117 -12.24 -7.68 -32.23
CA ILE A 117 -11.20 -8.58 -31.73
C ILE A 117 -11.16 -8.52 -30.20
N PRO A 118 -11.27 -9.67 -29.49
CA PRO A 118 -11.13 -9.68 -28.04
C PRO A 118 -9.75 -9.17 -27.63
N PRO A 119 -9.64 -8.32 -26.59
CA PRO A 119 -8.34 -7.91 -26.09
C PRO A 119 -7.55 -9.12 -25.59
N PRO A 120 -6.22 -9.12 -25.74
CA PRO A 120 -5.40 -10.14 -25.10
C PRO A 120 -5.60 -10.08 -23.57
N PRO A 121 -5.44 -11.22 -22.88
CA PRO A 121 -5.51 -11.21 -21.42
C PRO A 121 -4.43 -10.28 -20.86
N PRO A 122 -4.75 -9.46 -19.85
CA PRO A 122 -3.76 -8.56 -19.25
C PRO A 122 -2.61 -9.38 -18.66
N PRO A 123 -1.35 -8.94 -18.84
CA PRO A 123 -0.21 -9.62 -18.26
C PRO A 123 -0.27 -9.56 -16.73
N PRO A 124 0.34 -10.53 -16.02
CA PRO A 124 0.33 -10.56 -14.56
C PRO A 124 1.10 -9.38 -13.94
N LYS A 125 2.04 -8.81 -14.68
CA LYS A 125 2.83 -7.63 -14.29
C LYS A 125 3.06 -6.75 -15.52
N TYR A 126 3.17 -5.46 -15.30
CA TYR A 126 3.53 -4.47 -16.33
C TYR A 126 5.02 -4.12 -16.33
N TYR A 127 5.80 -4.70 -15.41
CA TYR A 127 7.24 -4.48 -15.33
C TYR A 127 7.96 -5.23 -16.46
N SER A 128 8.93 -4.58 -17.07
CA SER A 128 9.79 -5.15 -18.11
C SER A 128 11.24 -4.67 -17.97
N SER A 129 12.17 -5.36 -18.62
CA SER A 129 13.56 -4.90 -18.71
C SER A 129 13.74 -3.66 -19.61
N GLU A 130 12.71 -3.30 -20.38
CA GLU A 130 12.69 -2.14 -21.27
C GLU A 130 12.14 -0.88 -20.56
N ASP A 131 11.72 -1.01 -19.30
CA ASP A 131 11.22 0.10 -18.52
C ASP A 131 12.31 1.16 -18.31
N SER A 132 11.93 2.43 -18.44
CA SER A 132 12.82 3.55 -18.16
C SER A 132 12.34 4.37 -16.96
N ILE A 133 13.31 4.80 -16.15
CA ILE A 133 13.06 5.50 -14.90
C ILE A 133 13.41 6.96 -15.13
N LEU A 134 12.43 7.84 -14.99
CA LEU A 134 12.60 9.28 -15.12
C LEU A 134 12.36 9.94 -13.77
N LEU A 135 13.03 11.07 -13.54
CA LEU A 135 12.78 11.96 -12.42
C LEU A 135 12.18 13.25 -12.96
N GLU A 136 11.00 13.60 -12.48
CA GLU A 136 10.20 14.75 -12.92
C GLU A 136 10.11 15.83 -11.84
N ASP A 137 10.18 17.08 -12.24
CA ASP A 137 9.80 18.23 -11.43
C ASP A 137 9.04 19.27 -12.28
N GLU A 138 8.87 20.50 -11.77
CA GLU A 138 8.21 21.58 -12.50
C GLU A 138 8.92 22.04 -13.79
N SER A 139 10.20 21.70 -13.96
CA SER A 139 11.01 22.07 -15.12
C SER A 139 10.92 21.06 -16.25
N GLY A 140 10.79 19.78 -15.93
CA GLY A 140 10.71 18.70 -16.91
C GLY A 140 11.16 17.36 -16.36
N ARG A 141 11.81 16.55 -17.21
CA ARG A 141 12.21 15.18 -16.88
C ARG A 141 13.66 14.93 -17.22
N ILE A 142 14.34 14.16 -16.37
CA ILE A 142 15.66 13.59 -16.64
C ILE A 142 15.63 12.09 -16.43
N LYS A 143 16.26 11.31 -17.31
CA LYS A 143 16.30 9.85 -17.20
C LYS A 143 17.36 9.45 -16.17
N LEU A 144 16.98 8.62 -15.21
CA LEU A 144 17.87 8.05 -14.21
C LEU A 144 18.48 6.73 -14.71
N VAL A 145 19.78 6.58 -14.57
CA VAL A 145 20.52 5.36 -14.94
C VAL A 145 21.49 4.93 -13.84
N GLY A 146 22.01 3.71 -13.94
CA GLY A 146 22.92 3.10 -12.98
C GLY A 146 22.30 1.98 -12.15
N ASP A 147 23.15 1.15 -11.55
CA ASP A 147 22.72 -0.06 -10.84
C ASP A 147 21.94 0.25 -9.56
N ARG A 148 22.19 1.42 -8.95
CA ARG A 148 21.46 1.89 -7.77
C ARG A 148 19.98 2.07 -8.04
N VAL A 149 19.62 2.61 -9.19
CA VAL A 149 18.22 2.84 -9.57
C VAL A 149 17.52 1.51 -9.82
N LYS A 150 18.19 0.57 -10.50
CA LYS A 150 17.67 -0.78 -10.76
C LYS A 150 17.43 -1.57 -9.48
N ALA A 151 18.35 -1.46 -8.51
CA ALA A 151 18.24 -2.14 -7.23
C ALA A 151 17.19 -1.52 -6.29
N ALA A 152 16.84 -0.25 -6.47
CA ALA A 152 15.97 0.49 -5.55
C ALA A 152 14.47 0.12 -5.64
N GLY A 153 14.04 -0.58 -6.70
CA GLY A 153 12.64 -0.98 -6.86
C GLY A 153 11.67 0.21 -6.93
N LEU A 154 12.08 1.31 -7.58
CA LEU A 154 11.29 2.52 -7.67
C LEU A 154 9.99 2.30 -8.47
N VAL A 155 8.96 3.07 -8.11
CA VAL A 155 7.65 3.07 -8.79
C VAL A 155 7.18 4.51 -9.04
N THR A 156 6.31 4.70 -10.03
CA THR A 156 5.78 6.03 -10.38
C THR A 156 5.12 6.70 -9.19
N GLY A 157 5.42 7.98 -9.00
CA GLY A 157 4.83 8.83 -7.95
C GLY A 157 5.64 8.89 -6.65
N VAL A 158 6.73 8.13 -6.53
CA VAL A 158 7.65 8.19 -5.38
C VAL A 158 8.52 9.45 -5.50
N VAL A 159 8.60 10.25 -4.44
CA VAL A 159 9.46 11.45 -4.40
C VAL A 159 10.77 11.09 -3.73
N VAL A 160 11.89 11.36 -4.42
CA VAL A 160 13.24 11.03 -3.96
C VAL A 160 14.23 12.12 -4.29
N GLY A 161 15.27 12.22 -3.48
CA GLY A 161 16.52 12.87 -3.84
C GLY A 161 17.45 11.89 -4.53
N ALA A 162 18.08 12.29 -5.63
CA ALA A 162 19.08 11.49 -6.34
C ALA A 162 20.40 12.25 -6.39
N LEU A 163 21.46 11.64 -5.86
CA LEU A 163 22.84 12.10 -6.01
C LEU A 163 23.46 11.44 -7.23
N GLY A 164 24.13 12.21 -8.07
CA GLY A 164 24.70 11.69 -9.28
C GLY A 164 25.35 12.74 -10.16
N VAL A 165 25.62 12.33 -11.40
CA VAL A 165 26.27 13.15 -12.43
C VAL A 165 25.51 12.97 -13.73
N GLU A 166 25.35 14.06 -14.49
CA GLU A 166 24.83 13.96 -15.85
C GLU A 166 25.91 13.35 -16.77
N THR A 167 25.51 12.29 -17.45
CA THR A 167 26.27 11.60 -18.49
C THR A 167 26.32 12.43 -19.78
N PRO A 168 27.27 12.16 -20.70
CA PRO A 168 27.32 12.85 -22.00
C PRO A 168 26.02 12.73 -22.83
N ASN A 169 25.23 11.68 -22.58
CA ASN A 169 23.97 11.40 -23.27
C ASN A 169 22.78 12.18 -22.70
N GLY A 170 22.97 13.00 -21.65
CA GLY A 170 21.88 13.72 -20.98
C GLY A 170 21.07 12.89 -19.98
N GLU A 171 21.55 11.68 -19.64
CA GLU A 171 21.00 10.84 -18.57
C GLU A 171 21.71 11.15 -17.25
N PHE A 172 21.05 10.93 -16.13
CA PHE A 172 21.60 11.14 -14.79
C PHE A 172 22.04 9.81 -14.18
N GLU A 173 23.34 9.60 -14.06
CA GLU A 173 23.91 8.42 -13.42
C GLU A 173 23.85 8.54 -11.91
N VAL A 174 23.02 7.71 -11.29
CA VAL A 174 22.71 7.79 -9.86
C VAL A 174 23.74 7.01 -9.05
N VAL A 175 24.39 7.72 -8.13
CA VAL A 175 25.34 7.19 -7.15
C VAL A 175 24.65 6.78 -5.86
N ASP A 176 23.65 7.54 -5.41
CA ASP A 176 22.89 7.27 -4.19
C ASP A 176 21.49 7.91 -4.23
N LEU A 177 20.58 7.38 -3.42
CA LEU A 177 19.19 7.87 -3.30
C LEU A 177 18.89 8.28 -1.86
N CYS A 178 18.03 9.29 -1.71
CA CYS A 178 17.57 9.79 -0.43
C CYS A 178 16.03 9.86 -0.40
N TYR A 179 15.42 9.19 0.58
CA TYR A 179 13.99 9.16 0.82
C TYR A 179 13.59 10.14 1.94
N PRO A 180 12.32 10.60 1.99
CA PRO A 180 11.84 11.52 3.04
C PRO A 180 11.97 10.96 4.46
N GLY A 181 12.10 9.64 4.61
CA GLY A 181 12.18 8.97 5.91
C GLY A 181 10.81 8.81 6.57
N LEU A 182 10.83 8.47 7.85
CA LEU A 182 9.62 8.38 8.67
C LEU A 182 9.24 9.78 9.19
N ALA A 183 7.95 10.05 9.29
CA ALA A 183 7.46 11.23 9.98
C ALA A 183 7.82 11.14 11.48
N PRO A 184 7.95 12.28 12.19
CA PRO A 184 8.10 12.28 13.64
C PRO A 184 6.93 11.54 14.31
N GLN A 185 7.23 10.69 15.27
CA GLN A 185 6.24 10.00 16.10
C GLN A 185 6.18 10.69 17.47
N SER A 186 4.97 10.92 17.99
CA SER A 186 4.75 11.48 19.33
C SER A 186 5.32 10.55 20.41
N SER A 187 6.07 11.10 21.36
CA SER A 187 6.54 10.35 22.54
C SER A 187 5.43 10.08 23.56
N GLU A 188 4.32 10.83 23.49
CA GLU A 188 3.16 10.66 24.38
C GLU A 188 2.53 9.27 24.29
N ASP A 189 2.71 8.56 23.16
CA ASP A 189 2.21 7.19 22.97
C ASP A 189 3.04 6.13 23.72
N GLU A 190 4.31 6.41 24.04
CA GLU A 190 5.18 5.49 24.80
C GLU A 190 4.87 5.54 26.30
N ASP A 191 4.59 6.74 26.83
CA ASP A 191 4.28 6.95 28.26
C ASP A 191 2.86 6.46 28.64
N MET A 192 1.99 6.24 27.65
CA MET A 192 0.62 5.73 27.83
C MET A 192 0.52 4.19 27.74
N MET A 193 1.62 3.49 27.45
CA MET A 193 1.65 2.02 27.49
C MET A 193 1.77 1.55 28.94
N ASP A 194 0.62 1.24 29.55
CA ASP A 194 0.55 0.66 30.89
C ASP A 194 1.10 -0.79 30.84
N LEU A 195 2.39 -0.96 31.12
CA LEU A 195 3.11 -2.25 31.05
C LEU A 195 2.64 -3.27 32.10
N ASP A 196 1.79 -2.85 33.05
CA ASP A 196 1.28 -3.65 34.15
C ASP A 196 -0.12 -4.26 33.87
N GLY A 197 -0.70 -3.98 32.70
CA GLY A 197 -2.00 -4.52 32.26
C GLY A 197 -1.92 -5.97 31.72
N ALA A 198 -3.06 -6.67 31.70
CA ALA A 198 -3.14 -7.98 31.02
C ALA A 198 -2.99 -7.81 29.51
N ASP A 199 -2.29 -8.73 28.85
CA ASP A 199 -2.06 -8.70 27.39
C ASP A 199 -3.39 -8.55 26.62
N GLU A 200 -3.49 -7.51 25.78
CA GLU A 200 -4.64 -7.27 24.90
C GLU A 200 -4.26 -7.52 23.44
N TRP A 201 -5.10 -8.26 22.72
CA TRP A 201 -4.82 -8.71 21.35
C TRP A 201 -5.83 -8.15 20.35
N ILE A 202 -5.36 -7.85 19.15
CA ILE A 202 -6.20 -7.43 18.02
C ILE A 202 -6.10 -8.50 16.93
N ALA A 203 -7.25 -9.05 16.53
CA ALA A 203 -7.34 -9.92 15.37
C ALA A 203 -7.49 -9.06 14.10
N VAL A 204 -6.66 -9.32 13.09
CA VAL A 204 -6.75 -8.67 11.77
C VAL A 204 -6.93 -9.73 10.71
N VAL A 205 -7.98 -9.61 9.90
CA VAL A 205 -8.30 -10.55 8.82
C VAL A 205 -8.63 -9.79 7.54
N SER A 206 -8.39 -10.40 6.37
CA SER A 206 -8.72 -9.82 5.06
C SER A 206 -8.96 -10.95 4.06
N GLY A 207 -9.54 -10.62 2.90
CA GLY A 207 -9.63 -11.58 1.81
C GLY A 207 -10.58 -12.75 2.04
N LEU A 208 -11.62 -12.57 2.88
CA LEU A 208 -12.60 -13.63 3.18
C LEU A 208 -13.28 -14.17 1.92
N SER A 209 -13.38 -13.35 0.86
CA SER A 209 -13.85 -13.75 -0.48
C SER A 209 -15.15 -14.56 -0.46
N ILE A 210 -16.09 -14.17 0.40
CA ILE A 210 -17.37 -14.87 0.60
C ILE A 210 -18.13 -14.89 -0.73
N GLY A 211 -18.62 -16.06 -1.13
CA GLY A 211 -19.28 -16.30 -2.41
C GLY A 211 -18.35 -16.73 -3.56
N SER A 212 -17.05 -16.91 -3.31
CA SER A 212 -16.15 -17.55 -4.28
C SER A 212 -16.52 -19.03 -4.48
N PRO A 213 -16.40 -19.61 -5.69
CA PRO A 213 -16.60 -21.05 -5.92
C PRO A 213 -15.62 -21.93 -5.14
N SER A 214 -14.48 -21.37 -4.73
CA SER A 214 -13.48 -22.01 -3.88
C SER A 214 -13.60 -21.54 -2.42
N SER A 215 -14.81 -21.26 -1.95
CA SER A 215 -15.07 -20.58 -0.68
C SER A 215 -14.37 -21.30 0.48
N PRO A 216 -13.65 -20.57 1.34
CA PRO A 216 -13.02 -21.14 2.53
C PRO A 216 -14.05 -21.28 3.66
N ASP A 217 -15.25 -21.81 3.38
CA ASP A 217 -16.39 -21.80 4.32
C ASP A 217 -16.05 -22.50 5.64
N VAL A 218 -15.28 -23.59 5.56
CA VAL A 218 -14.78 -24.30 6.76
C VAL A 218 -13.79 -23.45 7.55
N SER A 219 -12.82 -22.81 6.90
CA SER A 219 -11.83 -21.97 7.58
C SER A 219 -12.47 -20.72 8.19
N LEU A 220 -13.50 -20.16 7.55
CA LEU A 220 -14.27 -19.04 8.08
C LEU A 220 -15.08 -19.48 9.30
N GLN A 221 -15.70 -20.65 9.25
CA GLN A 221 -16.40 -21.23 10.38
C GLN A 221 -15.45 -21.47 11.57
N MET A 222 -14.28 -22.06 11.33
CA MET A 222 -13.25 -22.23 12.37
C MET A 222 -12.78 -20.89 12.95
N LEU A 223 -12.60 -19.86 12.11
CA LEU A 223 -12.26 -18.53 12.59
C LEU A 223 -13.35 -17.96 13.51
N VAL A 224 -14.63 -18.14 13.15
CA VAL A 224 -15.76 -17.73 13.99
C VAL A 224 -15.71 -18.48 15.32
N GLU A 225 -15.61 -19.80 15.29
CA GLU A 225 -15.55 -20.65 16.50
C GLU A 225 -14.36 -20.31 17.41
N TYR A 226 -13.20 -20.01 16.83
CA TYR A 226 -12.03 -19.56 17.56
C TYR A 226 -12.25 -18.20 18.24
N LEU A 227 -12.82 -17.23 17.52
CA LEU A 227 -13.05 -15.87 18.03
C LEU A 227 -14.22 -15.80 19.02
N THR A 228 -15.20 -16.70 18.93
CA THR A 228 -16.31 -16.83 19.89
C THR A 228 -15.93 -17.67 21.11
N GLY A 229 -14.82 -18.41 21.03
CA GLY A 229 -14.30 -19.28 22.09
C GLY A 229 -15.04 -20.62 22.18
N GLU A 230 -15.66 -21.06 21.10
CA GLU A 230 -16.35 -22.36 20.98
C GLU A 230 -15.37 -23.51 20.77
N GLU A 231 -14.20 -23.25 20.16
CA GLU A 231 -13.15 -24.25 19.86
C GLU A 231 -12.12 -24.43 21.01
N ALA A 232 -12.43 -23.98 22.23
CA ALA A 232 -11.41 -23.84 23.27
C ALA A 232 -11.04 -25.15 23.98
N VAL A 233 -9.87 -25.70 23.69
CA VAL A 233 -9.10 -26.49 24.67
C VAL A 233 -8.62 -25.54 25.78
N LEU A 234 -8.62 -25.97 27.05
CA LEU A 234 -8.34 -25.12 28.24
C LEU A 234 -7.10 -24.22 28.12
N LYS A 235 -6.10 -24.58 27.30
CA LYS A 235 -4.86 -23.84 27.11
C LYS A 235 -4.97 -22.59 26.19
N THR A 236 -5.94 -22.56 25.28
CA THR A 236 -6.08 -21.47 24.28
C THR A 236 -7.13 -20.44 24.70
N ARG A 237 -7.89 -20.74 25.75
CA ARG A 237 -9.01 -19.92 26.23
C ARG A 237 -8.57 -18.54 26.70
N ASP A 238 -7.40 -18.43 27.33
CA ASP A 238 -6.89 -17.16 27.83
C ASP A 238 -6.47 -16.23 26.69
N GLN A 239 -5.86 -16.79 25.64
CA GLN A 239 -5.50 -16.05 24.41
C GLN A 239 -6.74 -15.57 23.66
N GLN A 240 -7.76 -16.42 23.50
CA GLN A 240 -9.02 -16.04 22.83
C GLN A 240 -9.76 -14.92 23.57
N ARG A 241 -9.72 -14.95 24.92
CA ARG A 241 -10.31 -13.90 25.76
C ARG A 241 -9.57 -12.58 25.67
N ALA A 242 -8.26 -12.63 25.48
CA ALA A 242 -7.41 -11.47 25.31
C ALA A 242 -7.68 -10.72 23.98
N ILE A 243 -8.33 -11.38 22.99
CA ILE A 243 -8.71 -10.72 21.73
C ILE A 243 -9.89 -9.78 21.96
N SER A 244 -9.60 -8.48 21.94
CA SER A 244 -10.60 -7.43 22.17
C SER A 244 -11.23 -6.90 20.90
N ARG A 245 -10.50 -6.90 19.77
CA ARG A 245 -10.96 -6.37 18.47
C ARG A 245 -10.77 -7.34 17.33
N LEU A 246 -11.64 -7.19 16.33
CA LEU A 246 -11.49 -7.78 15.01
C LEU A 246 -11.49 -6.65 13.97
N VAL A 247 -10.45 -6.56 13.16
CA VAL A 247 -10.34 -5.67 12.01
C VAL A 247 -10.47 -6.50 10.74
N ILE A 248 -11.47 -6.20 9.91
CA ILE A 248 -11.65 -6.83 8.59
C ILE A 248 -11.15 -5.87 7.51
N ALA A 249 -9.93 -6.08 7.02
CA ALA A 249 -9.22 -5.23 6.09
C ALA A 249 -9.52 -5.57 4.61
N GLY A 250 -10.80 -5.47 4.23
CA GLY A 250 -11.25 -5.54 2.83
C GLY A 250 -11.21 -6.92 2.18
N ASN A 251 -11.62 -6.96 0.90
CA ASN A 251 -11.79 -8.18 0.10
C ASN A 251 -12.68 -9.24 0.77
N SER A 252 -13.71 -8.79 1.51
CA SER A 252 -14.63 -9.68 2.23
C SER A 252 -15.56 -10.47 1.32
N LEU A 253 -15.93 -9.89 0.17
CA LEU A 253 -16.82 -10.49 -0.81
C LEU A 253 -16.05 -10.84 -2.08
N ALA A 254 -16.38 -11.97 -2.70
CA ALA A 254 -15.85 -12.33 -4.00
C ALA A 254 -16.46 -11.47 -5.12
N ALA A 255 -15.69 -11.28 -6.19
CA ALA A 255 -16.22 -10.63 -7.39
C ALA A 255 -17.29 -11.52 -8.05
N VAL A 256 -18.40 -10.92 -8.46
CA VAL A 256 -19.42 -11.62 -9.25
C VAL A 256 -18.83 -11.92 -10.63
N VAL A 257 -18.67 -13.20 -10.96
CA VAL A 257 -18.32 -13.62 -12.30
C VAL A 257 -19.54 -13.44 -13.20
N ILE A 258 -19.65 -12.26 -13.83
CA ILE A 258 -20.63 -12.04 -14.89
C ILE A 258 -20.12 -12.80 -16.12
N PRO A 259 -20.82 -13.83 -16.62
CA PRO A 259 -20.38 -14.52 -17.83
C PRO A 259 -20.41 -13.52 -18.99
N SER A 260 -19.24 -13.19 -19.54
CA SER A 260 -19.20 -12.43 -20.79
C SER A 260 -19.83 -13.29 -21.89
N LYS A 261 -20.65 -12.69 -22.77
CA LYS A 261 -21.12 -13.37 -23.98
C LYS A 261 -19.89 -13.80 -24.80
N GLY A 262 -19.47 -15.07 -24.65
CA GLY A 262 -18.36 -15.66 -25.40
C GLY A 262 -17.23 -16.31 -24.58
N SER A 263 -17.22 -16.24 -23.25
CA SER A 263 -16.23 -16.98 -22.45
C SER A 263 -16.60 -18.47 -22.31
N PRO A 264 -15.65 -19.42 -22.46
CA PRO A 264 -15.93 -20.83 -22.23
C PRO A 264 -16.34 -21.04 -20.76
N LEU A 265 -17.44 -21.77 -20.55
CA LEU A 265 -17.88 -22.18 -19.21
C LEU A 265 -16.72 -22.89 -18.49
N PRO A 266 -16.49 -22.60 -17.19
CA PRO A 266 -15.52 -23.35 -16.40
C PRO A 266 -15.89 -24.84 -16.41
N LYS A 267 -14.88 -25.70 -16.58
CA LYS A 267 -15.05 -27.16 -16.62
C LYS A 267 -15.76 -27.63 -15.34
N GLY A 268 -16.99 -28.13 -15.48
CA GLY A 268 -17.74 -28.73 -14.38
C GLY A 268 -19.25 -28.50 -14.42
N MET A 269 -19.74 -27.49 -15.15
CA MET A 269 -21.18 -27.19 -15.20
C MET A 269 -21.85 -27.90 -16.38
N ARG A 270 -22.43 -29.09 -16.13
CA ARG A 270 -23.33 -29.75 -17.09
C ARG A 270 -24.62 -28.94 -17.20
N ARG A 271 -24.99 -28.55 -18.43
CA ARG A 271 -26.34 -28.07 -18.73
C ARG A 271 -27.33 -29.21 -18.51
N ASN A 272 -28.17 -29.12 -17.48
CA ASN A 272 -29.37 -29.93 -17.43
C ASN A 272 -30.31 -29.42 -18.53
N ARG A 273 -30.68 -30.33 -19.44
CA ARG A 273 -31.84 -30.15 -20.32
C ARG A 273 -33.10 -30.54 -19.56
#